data_AF-A0A9D6ZDJ7-F1
#
_entry.id   AF-A0A9D6ZDJ7-F1
#
_cell.length_a   1.000
_cell.length_b   1.000
_cell.length_c   1.000
_cell.angle_alpha   90.00
_cell.angle_beta   90.00
_cell.angle_gamma   90.00
#
_symmetry.space_group_name_H-M   'P 1'
#
loop_
_entity.id
_entity.type
_entity.pdbx_description
1 polymer ?
#
loop_
_entity_poly.entity_id
_entity_poly.type
_entity_poly.pdbx_seq_one_letter_code
_entity_poly.pdbx_strand_id
1 'polypeptide(L)' 'MNVTIKKTINGQRVSARPVFKGGAQPAYWAATVNEQSLLRPFTSATEVFRFAAGRSSSLLTDTALA' A
#
# COMPACT_ATOMS: atom_id res chain seq x y z
N MET A 1 11.27 -9.16 -13.41
CA MET A 1 9.88 -9.58 -13.17
C MET A 1 9.12 -8.34 -12.68
N ASN A 2 8.44 -7.62 -13.57
CA ASN A 2 7.82 -6.31 -13.28
C ASN A 2 6.35 -6.47 -12.90
N VAL A 3 6.07 -7.31 -11.90
CA VAL A 3 4.71 -7.71 -11.56
C VAL A 3 4.18 -6.80 -10.45
N THR A 4 3.07 -6.12 -10.73
CA THR A 4 2.28 -5.44 -9.70
C THR A 4 1.69 -6.50 -8.77
N ILE A 5 1.95 -6.39 -7.47
CA ILE A 5 1.44 -7.33 -6.47
C ILE A 5 0.15 -6.74 -5.90
N LYS A 6 -0.94 -7.52 -5.92
CA LYS A 6 -2.25 -7.11 -5.40
C LYS A 6 -2.61 -7.98 -4.18
N LYS A 7 -3.15 -7.37 -3.14
CA LYS A 7 -3.64 -8.04 -1.93
C LYS A 7 -4.88 -7.33 -1.38
N THR A 8 -5.70 -8.08 -0.66
CA THR A 8 -6.72 -7.51 0.21
C THR A 8 -6.18 -7.50 1.64
N ILE A 9 -6.18 -6.34 2.29
CA ILE A 9 -5.67 -6.15 3.65
C ILE A 9 -6.75 -5.39 4.43
N ASN A 10 -7.29 -5.98 5.50
CA ASN A 10 -8.34 -5.37 6.32
C ASN A 10 -9.52 -4.81 5.49
N GLY A 11 -9.98 -5.58 4.50
CA GLY A 11 -11.04 -5.16 3.58
C GLY A 11 -10.62 -4.14 2.50
N GLN A 12 -9.38 -3.65 2.54
CA GLN A 12 -8.86 -2.70 1.54
C GLN A 12 -8.17 -3.43 0.38
N ARG A 13 -8.47 -3.02 -0.85
CA ARG A 13 -7.76 -3.49 -2.05
C ARG A 13 -6.45 -2.71 -2.18
N VAL A 14 -5.33 -3.39 -1.97
CA VAL A 14 -3.99 -2.80 -1.99
C VAL A 14 -3.22 -3.33 -3.19
N SER A 15 -2.59 -2.44 -3.96
CA SER A 15 -1.65 -2.81 -5.00
C SER A 15 -0.29 -2.13 -4.80
N ALA A 16 0.78 -2.88 -5.02
CA ALA A 16 2.16 -2.45 -4.94
C ALA A 16 2.81 -2.63 -6.32
N ARG A 17 3.21 -1.52 -6.96
CA ARG A 17 3.83 -1.52 -8.29
C ARG A 17 5.29 -1.08 -8.20
N PRO A 18 6.26 -1.86 -8.71
CA PRO A 18 7.64 -1.41 -8.80
C PRO A 18 7.78 -0.31 -9.85
N VAL A 19 8.52 0.75 -9.54
CA VAL A 19 8.87 1.83 -10.47
C VAL A 19 10.38 1.82 -10.72
N PHE A 20 10.76 1.64 -11.98
CA PHE A 20 12.16 1.55 -12.41
C PHE A 20 12.62 2.88 -13.01
N LYS A 21 13.86 3.27 -12.71
CA LYS A 21 14.54 4.44 -13.29
C LYS A 21 15.85 4.01 -13.96
N GLY A 22 15.75 3.08 -14.91
CA GLY A 22 16.89 2.64 -15.74
C GLY A 22 17.76 1.50 -15.18
N GLY A 23 17.45 0.95 -14.00
CA GLY A 23 18.17 -0.19 -13.41
C GLY A 23 17.37 -1.50 -13.41
N ALA A 24 18.04 -2.60 -13.06
CA ALA A 24 17.42 -3.93 -12.89
C ALA A 24 16.59 -4.06 -11.60
N GLN A 25 16.80 -3.15 -10.65
CA GLN A 25 16.04 -3.06 -9.41
C GLN A 25 15.08 -1.86 -9.46
N PRO A 26 13.89 -1.95 -8.81
CA PRO A 26 13.00 -0.80 -8.69
C PRO A 26 13.68 0.33 -7.92
N ALA A 27 13.56 1.57 -8.40
CA ALA A 27 14.00 2.75 -7.67
C ALA A 27 13.09 3.03 -6.47
N TYR A 28 11.80 2.69 -6.58
CA TYR A 28 10.82 2.71 -5.50
C TYR A 28 9.60 1.86 -5.85
N TRP A 29 8.68 1.74 -4.91
CA TRP A 29 7.38 1.10 -5.05
C TRP A 29 6.28 2.15 -4.89
N ALA A 30 5.34 2.16 -5.82
CA ALA A 30 4.11 2.94 -5.74
C ALA A 30 3.00 2.08 -5.12
N ALA A 31 2.16 2.70 -4.31
CA ALA A 31 1.04 2.04 -3.66
C ALA A 31 -0.29 2.64 -4.10
N THR A 32 -1.28 1.78 -4.30
CA THR A 32 -2.68 2.17 -4.48
C THR A 32 -3.53 1.42 -3.47
N VAL A 33 -4.33 2.13 -2.68
CA VAL A 33 -5.25 1.56 -1.67
C VAL A 33 -6.67 1.99 -2.03
N ASN A 34 -7.58 1.04 -2.25
CA ASN A 34 -8.95 1.31 -2.69
C ASN A 34 -9.00 2.29 -3.87
N GLU A 35 -8.18 2.04 -4.89
CA GLU A 35 -8.05 2.86 -6.10
C GLU A 35 -7.42 4.26 -5.89
N GLN A 36 -7.10 4.62 -4.64
CA GLN A 36 -6.39 5.86 -4.33
C GLN A 36 -4.88 5.62 -4.32
N SER A 37 -4.17 6.31 -5.21
CA SER A 37 -2.71 6.28 -5.24
C SER A 37 -2.13 7.08 -4.07
N LEU A 38 -1.17 6.49 -3.38
CA LEU A 38 -0.45 7.18 -2.32
C LEU A 38 0.70 7.99 -2.93
N LEU A 39 0.82 9.26 -2.54
CA LEU A 39 1.84 10.18 -3.06
C LEU A 39 3.24 9.98 -2.45
N ARG A 40 3.43 8.96 -1.61
CA ARG A 40 4.75 8.62 -1.03
C ARG A 40 5.38 7.43 -1.74
N PRO A 41 6.71 7.47 -2.00
CA PRO A 41 7.43 6.30 -2.44
C PRO A 41 7.62 5.30 -1.28
N PHE A 42 7.75 4.02 -1.63
CA PHE A 42 8.10 2.93 -0.71
C PHE A 42 9.36 2.21 -1.18
N THR A 43 10.12 1.63 -0.26
CA THR A 43 11.36 0.89 -0.56
C THR A 43 11.09 -0.53 -1.05
N SER A 44 9.95 -1.11 -0.67
CA SER A 44 9.58 -2.49 -1.02
C SER A 44 8.07 -2.69 -1.07
N ALA A 45 7.63 -3.78 -1.74
CA ALA A 45 6.22 -4.20 -1.69
C ALA A 45 5.76 -4.51 -0.27
N THR A 46 6.62 -5.10 0.56
CA THR A 46 6.31 -5.43 1.96
C THR A 46 5.99 -4.17 2.77
N GLU A 47 6.74 -3.09 2.55
CA GLU A 47 6.49 -1.81 3.20
C GLU A 47 5.11 -1.24 2.82
N VAL A 48 4.72 -1.34 1.54
CA VAL A 48 3.37 -0.96 1.08
C VAL A 48 2.29 -1.70 1.86
N PHE A 49 2.42 -3.02 2.02
CA PHE A 49 1.43 -3.82 2.71
C PHE A 49 1.37 -3.54 4.22
N ARG A 50 2.52 -3.34 4.88
CA ARG A 50 2.56 -2.93 6.29
C ARG A 50 1.91 -1.56 6.50
N PHE A 51 2.17 -0.62 5.59
CA PHE A 51 1.54 0.70 5.64
C PHE A 51 0.02 0.61 5.52
N ALA A 52 -0.49 -0.19 4.57
CA ALA A 52 -1.92 -0.38 4.40
C ALA A 52 -2.58 -1.05 5.63
N ALA A 53 -1.92 -2.04 6.22
CA ALA A 53 -2.41 -2.69 7.44
C ALA A 53 -2.54 -1.72 8.63
N GLY A 54 -1.64 -0.74 8.76
CA GLY A 54 -1.68 0.27 9.81
C GLY A 54 -2.80 1.31 9.68
N ARG A 55 -3.27 1.60 8.44
CA ARG A 55 -4.35 2.58 8.19
C ARG A 55 -5.70 2.15 8.75
N SER A 56 -5.91 0.86 8.99
CA SER A 56 -7.20 0.34 9.47
C SER A 56 -7.46 0.60 10.96
N SER A 57 -6.47 1.09 11.71
CA SER A 57 -6.62 1.32 13.16
C SER A 57 -7.36 2.61 13.54
N SER A 58 -7.73 3.48 12.60
CA SER A 58 -8.35 4.78 12.91
C SER A 58 -9.88 4.82 12.91
N LEU A 59 -10.58 3.69 12.67
CA LEU A 59 -12.05 3.66 12.53
C LEU A 59 -12.78 2.77 13.54
N LEU A 60 -12.15 2.41 14.66
CA LEU A 60 -12.79 1.61 15.73
C LEU A 60 -12.96 2.34 17.07
N THR A 61 -12.74 3.66 17.15
CA THR A 61 -12.81 4.39 18.43
C THR A 61 -14.03 5.33 18.57
N ASP A 62 -14.84 5.54 17.54
CA ASP A 62 -15.89 6.59 17.57
C ASP A 62 -17.34 6.07 17.50
N THR A 63 -17.60 4.89 18.07
CA THR A 63 -18.98 4.40 18.25
C THR A 63 -19.13 3.70 19.58
N ALA A 64 -18.86 4.43 20.65
CA ALA A 64 -19.29 4.07 21.99
C ALA A 64 -19.49 5.34 22.81
N LEU A 65 -20.66 5.96 22.68
CA LEU A 65 -21.35 6.67 23.75
C LEU A 65 -22.82 6.80 23.32
N ALA A 66 -23.63 5.96 23.95
CA ALA A 66 -25.09 6.04 24.01
C ALA A 66 -25.52 7.19 24.92
#